data_AF-A0AAV9U5G5-F1
#
_entry.id   AF-A0AAV9U5G5-F1
#
_cell.length_a   1.000
_cell.length_b   1.000
_cell.length_c   1.000
_cell.angle_alpha   90.00
_cell.angle_beta   90.00
_cell.angle_gamma   90.00
#
_symmetry.space_group_name_H-M   'P 1'
#
loop_
_entity.id
_entity.type
_entity.pdbx_description
1 polymer ?
#
loop_
_entity_poly.entity_id
_entity_poly.type
_entity_poly.pdbx_seq_one_letter_code
_entity_poly.pdbx_strand_id
1 'polypeptide(L)'
;MGKLGSGVAFDTNLLEALLQPKDVSPWLKKAIKATKKRVVFNDCILEYLFSPVAMVLTDYPLVKKKLNSMGFKVGPGRYSTSQATKLASEIAEERYQRLLTEPPSKKKTYERRFAKITRSSGQDLRIACEAYTKGFAFLTADAKFGNDFSIELESRKLPTHVIPMSWLRPSRK
;
A
#
# COMPACT_ATOMS: atom_id res chain seq x y z
N MET A 1 11.30 16.08 -7.88
CA MET A 1 11.15 14.64 -7.59
C MET A 1 11.39 14.42 -6.10
N GLY A 2 10.35 14.13 -5.32
CA GLY A 2 10.48 13.93 -3.87
C GLY A 2 11.35 12.70 -3.57
N LYS A 3 12.34 12.86 -2.67
CA LYS A 3 13.15 11.74 -2.18
C LYS A 3 12.20 10.78 -1.45
N LEU A 4 12.16 9.50 -1.83
CA LEU A 4 11.34 8.43 -1.22
C LEU A 4 11.75 8.09 0.25
N GLY A 5 12.23 9.07 1.02
CA GLY A 5 12.76 8.87 2.37
C GLY A 5 13.99 7.96 2.42
N SER A 6 14.34 7.51 3.63
CA SER A 6 15.45 6.58 3.88
C SER A 6 15.07 5.11 3.67
N GLY A 7 13.77 4.82 3.54
CA GLY A 7 13.23 3.50 3.24
C GLY A 7 11.78 3.53 2.78
N VAL A 8 11.39 2.52 2.00
CA VAL A 8 10.05 2.37 1.42
C VAL A 8 9.46 1.00 1.75
N ALA A 9 8.20 1.00 2.17
CA ALA A 9 7.33 -0.15 2.27
C ALA A 9 6.52 -0.30 0.98
N PHE A 10 6.56 -1.48 0.39
CA PHE A 10 5.92 -1.78 -0.88
C PHE A 10 4.60 -2.51 -0.64
N ASP A 11 3.56 -2.03 -1.31
CA ASP A 11 2.22 -2.60 -1.30
C ASP A 11 2.10 -3.87 -2.18
N THR A 12 0.99 -4.59 -2.06
CA THR A 12 0.68 -5.84 -2.78
C THR A 12 0.75 -5.67 -4.30
N ASN A 13 0.20 -4.58 -4.85
CA ASN A 13 0.23 -4.34 -6.30
C ASN A 13 1.67 -4.14 -6.84
N LEU A 14 2.60 -3.62 -6.03
CA LEU A 14 4.02 -3.57 -6.38
C LEU A 14 4.63 -4.98 -6.38
N LEU A 15 4.28 -5.81 -5.40
CA LEU A 15 4.74 -7.20 -5.31
C LEU A 15 4.31 -8.01 -6.51
N GLU A 16 3.03 -7.91 -6.90
CA GLU A 16 2.51 -8.57 -8.09
C GLU A 16 3.34 -8.25 -9.32
N ALA A 17 3.65 -6.96 -9.53
CA ALA A 17 4.49 -6.55 -10.65
C ALA A 17 5.91 -7.12 -10.56
N LEU A 18 6.49 -7.21 -9.36
CA LEU A 18 7.86 -7.67 -9.14
C LEU A 18 8.04 -9.17 -9.27
N LEU A 19 7.07 -9.94 -8.81
CA LEU A 19 7.13 -11.40 -8.77
C LEU A 19 6.72 -12.03 -10.10
N GLN A 20 6.18 -11.23 -11.04
CA GLN A 20 5.91 -11.65 -12.41
C GLN A 20 7.09 -11.31 -13.35
N PRO A 21 7.84 -12.32 -13.84
CA PRO A 21 9.13 -12.09 -14.52
C PRO A 21 9.06 -11.29 -15.83
N LYS A 22 7.90 -11.26 -16.50
CA LYS A 22 7.79 -10.69 -17.85
C LYS A 22 7.47 -9.19 -17.89
N ASP A 23 7.03 -8.59 -16.78
CA ASP A 23 6.30 -7.32 -16.83
C ASP A 23 6.80 -6.23 -15.87
N VAL A 24 8.02 -6.36 -15.30
CA VAL A 24 8.56 -5.30 -14.43
C VAL A 24 8.97 -4.08 -15.27
N SER A 25 8.28 -2.96 -15.09
CA SER A 25 8.59 -1.71 -15.81
C SER A 25 10.01 -1.18 -15.53
N PRO A 26 10.63 -0.43 -16.47
CA PRO A 26 11.89 0.27 -16.23
C PRO A 26 11.82 1.25 -15.05
N TRP A 27 10.65 1.88 -14.86
CA TRP A 27 10.42 2.81 -13.76
C TRP A 27 10.55 2.09 -12.41
N LEU A 28 9.87 0.94 -12.25
CA LEU A 28 9.89 0.18 -11.00
C LEU A 28 11.29 -0.37 -10.69
N LYS A 29 12.02 -0.84 -11.71
CA LYS A 29 13.43 -1.24 -11.57
C LYS A 29 14.29 -0.09 -11.06
N LYS A 30 14.12 1.11 -11.61
CA LYS A 30 14.85 2.31 -11.19
C LYS A 30 14.50 2.74 -9.77
N ALA A 31 13.20 2.72 -9.41
CA ALA A 31 12.72 3.05 -8.07
C ALA A 31 13.33 2.11 -7.02
N ILE A 32 13.37 0.81 -7.30
CA ILE A 32 13.97 -0.20 -6.41
C ILE A 32 15.47 0.03 -6.25
N LYS A 33 16.19 0.30 -7.36
CA LYS A 33 17.63 0.59 -7.32
C LYS A 33 17.96 1.85 -6.52
N ALA A 34 17.08 2.86 -6.57
CA ALA A 34 17.25 4.12 -5.83
C ALA A 34 16.89 4.00 -4.34
N THR A 35 16.17 2.95 -3.94
CA THR A 35 15.67 2.80 -2.57
C THR A 35 16.65 1.99 -1.71
N LYS A 36 17.27 2.65 -0.73
CA LYS A 36 18.28 2.01 0.15
C LYS A 36 17.70 0.92 1.05
N LYS A 37 16.58 1.20 1.72
CA LYS A 37 15.90 0.25 2.61
C LYS A 37 14.53 -0.08 2.01
N ARG A 38 14.30 -1.35 1.72
CA ARG A 38 13.06 -1.83 1.09
C ARG A 38 12.42 -2.85 2.01
N VAL A 39 11.15 -2.65 2.33
CA VAL A 39 10.39 -3.56 3.19
C VAL A 39 9.09 -3.98 2.51
N VAL A 40 8.67 -5.20 2.81
CA VAL A 40 7.34 -5.73 2.50
C VAL A 40 6.80 -6.31 3.80
N PHE A 41 5.55 -6.04 4.15
CA PHE A 41 4.92 -6.67 5.31
C PHE A 41 4.29 -8.00 4.91
N ASN A 42 4.21 -8.97 5.84
CA ASN A 42 3.64 -10.27 5.53
C ASN A 42 2.21 -10.18 4.99
N ASP A 43 1.43 -9.16 5.36
CA ASP A 43 0.09 -8.93 4.79
C ASP A 43 0.12 -8.78 3.28
N CYS A 44 1.07 -8.01 2.75
CA CYS A 44 1.17 -7.81 1.31
C CYS A 44 1.52 -9.14 0.61
N ILE A 45 2.31 -9.99 1.26
CA ILE A 45 2.64 -11.33 0.74
C ILE A 45 1.40 -12.22 0.75
N LEU A 46 0.65 -12.25 1.85
CA LEU A 46 -0.57 -13.04 1.97
C LEU A 46 -1.61 -12.58 0.95
N GLU A 47 -1.83 -11.28 0.83
CA GLU A 47 -2.75 -10.71 -0.17
C GLU A 47 -2.31 -11.07 -1.60
N TYR A 48 -1.01 -10.99 -1.90
CA TYR A 48 -0.48 -11.47 -3.17
C TYR A 48 -0.82 -12.96 -3.40
N LEU A 49 -0.60 -13.83 -2.41
CA LEU A 49 -0.87 -15.27 -2.54
C LEU A 49 -2.36 -15.60 -2.76
N PHE A 50 -3.27 -14.76 -2.25
CA PHE A 50 -4.70 -14.88 -2.49
C PHE A 50 -5.18 -14.12 -3.73
N SER A 51 -4.31 -13.35 -4.38
CA SER A 51 -4.63 -12.62 -5.61
C SER A 51 -4.73 -13.59 -6.80
N PRO A 52 -5.70 -13.39 -7.72
CA PRO A 52 -5.78 -14.14 -8.97
C PRO A 52 -4.50 -14.06 -9.83
N VAL A 53 -3.64 -13.08 -9.54
CA VAL A 53 -2.41 -12.77 -10.27
C VAL A 53 -1.22 -13.63 -9.79
N ALA A 54 -1.32 -14.29 -8.64
CA ALA A 54 -0.30 -15.22 -8.14
C ALA A 54 -0.35 -16.56 -8.89
N MET A 55 0.07 -16.54 -10.16
CA MET A 55 0.08 -17.73 -11.01
C MET A 55 1.42 -18.47 -11.00
N VAL A 56 2.51 -17.82 -10.57
CA VAL A 56 3.89 -18.32 -10.74
C VAL A 56 4.57 -18.66 -9.41
N LEU A 57 4.33 -17.87 -8.36
CA LEU A 57 4.85 -18.12 -7.03
C LEU A 57 3.67 -18.12 -6.07
N THR A 58 3.22 -19.31 -5.67
CA THR A 58 2.06 -19.52 -4.78
C THR A 58 2.46 -20.05 -3.40
N ASP A 59 3.77 -20.20 -3.17
CA ASP A 59 4.34 -20.70 -1.92
C ASP A 59 4.96 -19.52 -1.15
N TYR A 60 4.51 -19.34 0.09
CA TYR A 60 4.94 -18.25 0.96
C TYR A 60 6.46 -18.25 1.22
N PRO A 61 7.09 -19.36 1.68
CA PRO A 61 8.55 -19.48 1.72
C PRO A 61 9.27 -19.08 0.42
N LEU A 62 8.78 -19.51 -0.75
CA LEU A 62 9.39 -19.16 -2.04
C LEU A 62 9.29 -17.67 -2.36
N VAL A 63 8.14 -17.04 -2.11
CA VAL A 63 7.97 -15.59 -2.25
C VAL A 63 8.93 -14.85 -1.34
N LYS A 64 9.01 -15.23 -0.06
CA LYS A 64 9.94 -14.61 0.90
C LYS A 64 11.40 -14.77 0.46
N LYS A 65 11.81 -15.96 0.01
CA LYS A 65 13.16 -16.22 -0.52
C LYS A 65 13.45 -15.32 -1.73
N LYS A 66 12.50 -15.18 -2.66
CA LYS A 66 12.63 -14.31 -3.84
C LYS A 66 12.78 -12.84 -3.44
N LEU A 67 11.91 -12.33 -2.57
CA LEU A 67 11.98 -10.95 -2.07
C LEU A 67 13.32 -10.66 -1.38
N ASN A 68 13.79 -11.58 -0.52
CA ASN A 68 15.08 -11.47 0.14
C ASN A 68 16.23 -11.42 -0.88
N SER A 69 16.20 -12.25 -1.93
CA SER A 69 17.21 -12.23 -3.01
C SER A 69 17.23 -10.92 -3.79
N MET A 70 16.11 -10.19 -3.80
CA MET A 70 16.00 -8.86 -4.41
C MET A 70 16.39 -7.73 -3.43
N GLY A 71 16.77 -8.07 -2.19
CA GLY A 71 17.20 -7.14 -1.15
C GLY A 71 16.05 -6.46 -0.39
N PHE A 72 14.85 -7.03 -0.42
CA PHE A 72 13.76 -6.63 0.46
C PHE A 72 13.91 -7.30 1.82
N LYS A 73 13.58 -6.57 2.89
CA LYS A 73 13.31 -7.16 4.20
C LYS A 73 11.83 -7.50 4.28
N VAL A 74 11.50 -8.69 4.76
CA VAL A 74 10.12 -9.05 5.07
C VAL A 74 9.84 -8.74 6.54
N GLY A 75 9.01 -7.72 6.78
CA GLY A 75 8.56 -7.30 8.11
C GLY A 75 7.37 -8.12 8.60
N PRO A 76 7.07 -8.06 9.91
CA PRO A 76 5.90 -8.77 10.47
C PRO A 76 4.61 -8.34 9.78
N GLY A 77 3.64 -9.26 9.72
CA GLY A 77 2.27 -8.97 9.29
C GLY A 77 1.43 -8.38 10.43
N ARG A 78 0.19 -8.02 10.07
CA ARG A 78 -0.87 -7.31 10.80
C ARG A 78 -0.48 -6.74 12.14
N TYR A 79 -0.46 -5.41 12.18
CA TYR A 79 -0.65 -4.63 13.41
C TYR A 79 0.30 -5.03 14.52
N SER A 80 1.57 -5.31 14.18
CA SER A 80 2.55 -5.71 15.18
C SER A 80 2.73 -4.66 16.28
N THR A 81 2.30 -3.41 16.00
CA THR A 81 2.30 -2.32 16.96
C THR A 81 0.88 -1.82 17.26
N SER A 82 0.58 -1.63 18.55
CA SER A 82 -0.64 -0.95 19.01
C SER A 82 -0.73 0.49 18.47
N GLN A 83 0.41 1.13 18.22
CA GLN A 83 0.50 2.48 17.70
C GLN A 83 -0.01 2.61 16.26
N ALA A 84 0.33 1.68 15.35
CA ALA A 84 -0.15 1.73 13.97
C ALA A 84 -1.67 1.54 13.90
N THR A 85 -2.22 0.63 14.71
CA THR A 85 -3.67 0.41 14.82
C THR A 85 -4.37 1.66 15.33
N LYS A 86 -3.86 2.28 16.40
CA LYS A 86 -4.41 3.51 16.93
C LYS A 86 -4.42 4.61 15.86
N LEU A 87 -3.29 4.81 15.18
CA LEU A 87 -3.15 5.82 14.13
C LEU A 87 -4.12 5.58 12.96
N ALA A 88 -4.27 4.32 12.51
CA ALA A 88 -5.21 3.98 11.45
C ALA A 88 -6.67 4.24 11.87
N SER A 89 -7.03 3.95 13.12
CA SER A 89 -8.37 4.26 13.64
C SER A 89 -8.62 5.77 13.71
N GLU A 90 -7.66 6.55 14.18
CA GLU A 90 -7.76 8.02 14.22
C GLU A 90 -7.95 8.62 12.81
N ILE A 91 -7.18 8.15 11.82
CA ILE A 91 -7.33 8.59 10.42
C ILE A 91 -8.70 8.18 9.85
N ALA A 92 -9.16 6.96 10.15
CA ALA A 92 -10.46 6.51 9.70
C ALA A 92 -11.60 7.33 10.32
N GLU A 93 -11.47 7.72 11.59
CA GLU A 93 -12.41 8.61 12.27
C GLU A 93 -12.42 10.00 11.64
N GLU A 94 -11.26 10.60 11.39
CA GLU A 94 -11.14 11.88 10.68
C GLU A 94 -11.82 11.82 9.29
N ARG A 95 -11.62 10.71 8.57
CA ARG A 95 -12.27 10.50 7.28
C ARG A 95 -13.78 10.42 7.38
N TYR A 96 -14.28 9.76 8.42
CA TYR A 96 -15.71 9.70 8.70
C TYR A 96 -16.27 11.09 9.04
N GLN A 97 -15.61 11.84 9.92
CA GLN A 97 -16.03 13.20 10.27
C GLN A 97 -16.09 14.12 9.05
N ARG A 98 -15.11 14.03 8.15
CA ARG A 98 -15.16 14.77 6.89
C ARG A 98 -16.29 14.32 5.97
N LEU A 99 -16.56 13.02 5.93
CA LEU A 99 -17.64 12.49 5.12
C LEU A 99 -19.00 13.08 5.52
N LEU A 100 -19.19 13.42 6.80
CA LEU A 100 -20.40 14.08 7.31
C LEU A 100 -20.55 15.54 6.85
N THR A 101 -19.46 16.20 6.47
CA THR A 101 -19.48 17.58 5.95
C THR A 101 -19.57 17.65 4.42
N GLU A 102 -19.39 16.52 3.74
CA GLU A 102 -19.58 16.41 2.29
C GLU A 102 -21.07 16.43 1.91
N PRO A 103 -21.44 16.93 0.72
CA PRO A 103 -22.83 16.90 0.26
C PRO A 103 -23.40 15.47 0.31
N PRO A 104 -24.63 15.29 0.81
CA PRO A 104 -25.23 13.98 0.92
C PRO A 104 -25.36 13.35 -0.46
N SER A 105 -24.94 12.09 -0.57
CA SER A 105 -25.15 11.33 -1.80
C SER A 105 -26.62 10.93 -1.88
N LYS A 106 -27.29 11.31 -2.97
CA LYS A 106 -28.68 10.89 -3.26
C LYS A 106 -28.90 9.36 -3.19
N LYS A 107 -27.83 8.57 -3.31
CA LYS A 107 -27.91 7.10 -3.41
C LYS A 107 -27.44 6.35 -2.16
N LYS A 108 -26.74 6.99 -1.22
CA LYS A 108 -26.09 6.28 -0.08
C LYS A 108 -25.98 7.16 1.17
N THR A 109 -26.28 6.55 2.32
CA THR A 109 -26.01 7.14 3.64
C THR A 109 -24.51 7.27 3.88
N TYR A 110 -24.11 8.12 4.82
CA TYR A 110 -22.70 8.31 5.19
C TYR A 110 -22.06 7.03 5.71
N GLU A 111 -22.77 6.24 6.52
CA GLU A 111 -22.30 4.96 7.06
C GLU A 111 -22.02 3.95 5.95
N ARG A 112 -22.91 3.85 4.95
CA ARG A 112 -22.70 2.96 3.79
C ARG A 112 -21.52 3.41 2.93
N ARG A 113 -21.31 4.72 2.80
CA ARG A 113 -20.15 5.28 2.11
C ARG A 113 -18.86 4.98 2.88
N PHE A 114 -18.86 5.19 4.19
CA PHE A 114 -17.71 4.92 5.06
C PHE A 114 -17.36 3.43 5.11
N ALA A 115 -18.36 2.55 5.26
CA ALA A 115 -18.16 1.11 5.20
C ALA A 115 -17.58 0.65 3.85
N LYS A 116 -17.93 1.33 2.75
CA LYS A 116 -17.31 1.05 1.44
C LYS A 116 -15.83 1.44 1.42
N ILE A 117 -15.48 2.60 1.98
CA ILE A 117 -14.10 3.11 2.06
C ILE A 117 -13.24 2.15 2.91
N THR A 118 -13.68 1.85 4.14
CA THR A 118 -12.93 1.00 5.07
C THR A 118 -12.78 -0.43 4.55
N ARG A 119 -13.78 -0.96 3.85
CA ARG A 119 -13.68 -2.29 3.22
C ARG A 119 -12.69 -2.32 2.05
N SER A 120 -12.60 -1.27 1.25
CA SER A 120 -11.72 -1.30 0.07
C SER A 120 -10.30 -0.83 0.32
N SER A 121 -10.11 0.07 1.29
CA SER A 121 -8.84 0.79 1.45
C SER A 121 -8.38 0.83 2.90
N GLY A 122 -9.12 0.19 3.81
CA GLY A 122 -8.76 0.10 5.22
C GLY A 122 -7.56 -0.80 5.48
N GLN A 123 -7.31 -1.80 4.63
CA GLN A 123 -6.09 -2.61 4.72
C GLN A 123 -4.86 -1.76 4.37
N ASP A 124 -4.88 -1.06 3.23
CA ASP A 124 -3.81 -0.17 2.79
C ASP A 124 -3.54 0.95 3.79
N LEU A 125 -4.59 1.54 4.38
CA LEU A 125 -4.42 2.53 5.43
C LEU A 125 -3.62 1.98 6.61
N ARG A 126 -3.94 0.77 7.07
CA ARG A 126 -3.23 0.18 8.20
C ARG A 126 -1.79 -0.19 7.84
N ILE A 127 -1.54 -0.63 6.62
CA ILE A 127 -0.18 -0.89 6.11
C ILE A 127 0.62 0.42 6.03
N ALA A 128 0.01 1.50 5.53
CA ALA A 128 0.62 2.83 5.48
C ALA A 128 0.99 3.34 6.89
N CYS A 129 0.10 3.14 7.87
CA CYS A 129 0.37 3.48 9.26
C CYS A 129 1.52 2.64 9.86
N GLU A 130 1.56 1.34 9.61
CA GLU A 130 2.65 0.47 10.07
C GLU A 130 3.99 0.80 9.38
N ALA A 131 3.97 1.19 8.11
CA ALA A 131 5.14 1.73 7.42
C ALA A 131 5.65 2.98 8.13
N TYR A 132 4.75 3.92 8.40
CA TYR A 132 5.08 5.18 9.06
C TYR A 132 5.65 4.98 10.48
N THR A 133 5.03 4.15 11.31
CA THR A 133 5.54 3.89 12.69
C THR A 133 6.92 3.25 12.70
N LYS A 134 7.30 2.57 11.62
CA LYS A 134 8.65 2.01 11.44
C LYS A 134 9.61 2.92 10.65
N GLY A 135 9.20 4.14 10.32
CA GLY A 135 10.03 5.13 9.62
C GLY A 135 10.19 4.89 8.11
N PHE A 136 9.23 4.24 7.48
CA PHE A 136 9.18 4.00 6.03
C PHE A 136 8.12 4.87 5.36
N ALA A 137 8.37 5.25 4.11
CA ALA A 137 7.32 5.73 3.21
C ALA A 137 6.50 4.56 2.66
N PHE A 138 5.21 4.73 2.44
CA PHE A 138 4.36 3.73 1.80
C PHE A 138 4.23 4.00 0.30
N LEU A 139 4.50 3.00 -0.54
CA LEU A 139 4.38 3.08 -1.99
C LEU A 139 3.32 2.09 -2.48
N THR A 140 2.30 2.62 -3.14
CA THR A 140 1.17 1.87 -3.68
C THR A 140 0.78 2.40 -5.05
N ALA A 141 0.16 1.56 -5.88
CA ALA A 141 -0.52 1.98 -7.09
C ALA A 141 -2.06 1.93 -6.99
N ASP A 142 -2.60 1.75 -5.78
CA ASP A 142 -4.04 1.87 -5.55
C ASP A 142 -4.48 3.34 -5.50
N ALA A 143 -4.94 3.83 -6.66
CA ALA A 143 -5.52 5.15 -6.79
C ALA A 143 -6.76 5.34 -5.92
N LYS A 144 -7.50 4.26 -5.61
CA LYS A 144 -8.71 4.35 -4.80
C LYS A 144 -8.36 4.65 -3.35
N PHE A 145 -7.42 3.91 -2.75
CA PHE A 145 -6.88 4.26 -1.44
C PHE A 145 -6.38 5.71 -1.39
N GLY A 146 -5.64 6.14 -2.42
CA GLY A 146 -5.21 7.53 -2.56
C GLY A 146 -6.38 8.53 -2.52
N ASN A 147 -7.45 8.27 -3.25
CA ASN A 147 -8.63 9.13 -3.24
C ASN A 147 -9.41 9.08 -1.91
N ASP A 148 -9.44 7.91 -1.28
CA ASP A 148 -10.21 7.68 -0.07
C ASP A 148 -9.58 8.38 1.16
N PHE A 149 -8.24 8.54 1.20
CA PHE A 149 -7.51 9.04 2.38
C PHE A 149 -6.44 10.14 2.12
N SER A 150 -6.29 10.66 0.90
CA SER A 150 -5.18 11.59 0.56
C SER A 150 -5.01 12.75 1.52
N ILE A 151 -6.11 13.44 1.86
CA ILE A 151 -6.07 14.65 2.69
C ILE A 151 -5.70 14.31 4.14
N GLU A 152 -6.20 13.22 4.72
CA GLU A 152 -5.84 12.77 6.08
C GLU A 152 -4.36 12.33 6.16
N LEU A 153 -3.88 11.66 5.12
CA LEU A 153 -2.48 11.25 5.05
C LEU A 153 -1.57 12.48 4.93
N GLU A 154 -1.97 13.48 4.12
CA GLU A 154 -1.23 14.72 3.95
C GLU A 154 -1.24 15.59 5.22
N SER A 155 -2.40 15.75 5.87
CA SER A 155 -2.53 16.57 7.09
C SER A 155 -1.65 16.04 8.22
N ARG A 156 -1.53 14.70 8.33
CA ARG A 156 -0.67 14.03 9.31
C ARG A 156 0.76 13.81 8.83
N LYS A 157 1.10 14.28 7.63
CA LYS A 157 2.42 14.13 7.01
C LYS A 157 2.87 12.67 6.93
N LEU A 158 1.95 11.73 6.74
CA LEU A 158 2.26 10.32 6.49
C LEU A 158 2.86 10.20 5.08
N PRO A 159 4.14 9.80 4.95
CA PRO A 159 4.83 9.75 3.66
C PRO A 159 4.26 8.62 2.80
N THR A 160 3.26 8.95 1.98
CA THR A 160 2.56 8.02 1.09
C THR A 160 2.74 8.45 -0.35
N HIS A 161 3.08 7.51 -1.21
CA HIS A 161 3.28 7.72 -2.64
C HIS A 161 2.32 6.83 -3.40
N VAL A 162 1.30 7.44 -3.99
CA VAL A 162 0.35 6.78 -4.88
C VAL A 162 0.81 7.01 -6.31
N ILE A 163 1.19 5.95 -7.01
CA ILE A 163 1.68 6.01 -8.39
C ILE A 163 0.64 5.44 -9.36
N PRO A 164 0.66 5.83 -10.64
CA PRO A 164 -0.21 5.23 -11.64
C PRO A 164 0.09 3.74 -11.84
N MET A 165 -0.93 2.89 -11.99
CA MET A 165 -0.76 1.47 -12.35
C MET A 165 0.05 1.27 -13.64
N SER A 166 -0.04 2.22 -14.59
CA SER A 166 0.75 2.21 -15.83
C SER A 166 2.26 2.33 -15.61
N TRP A 167 2.70 2.73 -14.41
CA TRP A 167 4.10 2.74 -14.04
C TRP A 167 4.59 1.38 -13.56
N LEU A 168 3.70 0.44 -13.24
CA LEU A 168 4.09 -0.89 -12.75
C LEU A 168 4.30 -1.89 -13.88
N ARG A 169 3.46 -1.82 -14.91
CA ARG A 169 3.46 -2.75 -16.04
C ARG A 169 3.72 -1.97 -17.34
N PRO A 170 4.60 -2.44 -18.24
CA PRO A 170 4.73 -1.83 -19.55
C PRO A 170 3.35 -1.83 -20.23
N SER A 171 3.00 -0.71 -20.89
CA SER A 171 1.81 -0.67 -21.72
C SER A 171 1.89 -1.79 -22.74
N ARG A 172 0.86 -2.65 -22.78
CA ARG A 172 0.70 -3.63 -23.86
C ARG A 172 0.62 -2.82 -25.15
N LYS A 173 1.67 -2.89 -25.97
CA LYS A 173 1.65 -2.44 -27.36
C LYS A 173 0.93 -3.48 -28.19
#